data_AF-A0A1C6IXE0-F1
#
_entry.id   AF-A0A1C6IXE0-F1
#
_cell.length_a   1.000
_cell.length_b   1.000
_cell.length_c   1.000
_cell.angle_alpha   90.00
_cell.angle_beta   90.00
_cell.angle_gamma   90.00
#
_symmetry.space_group_name_H-M   'P 1'
#
loop_
_entity.id
_entity.type
_entity.pdbx_description
1 polymer ?
#
loop_
_entity_poly.entity_id
_entity_poly.type
_entity_poly.pdbx_seq_one_letter_code
_entity_poly.pdbx_strand_id
1 'polypeptide(L)'
;MRVLDRTFNYNTRRAKELLELFLEYHPDIRFHLEIHPALLSEELKEELKHLPEGLLHLEAGIQSLREPVLEKSRRMGKLTDALEGLKFLCSLPNMETHADLIAGLPLYHLSEIFEDIRVLAAYGAGEIQLESLKLLPGTEMRRRAEELGIQYSPLPPYEVLQTREVNVSELQTARQLSRLLDGFYNTPAWQSITRKLILKEEKFLYRFLEHLIQIGLIDQPISLEKRGLILYEFCKHNYPEYQLEASIAWIEAGMSLKKLPAEKVKTKRQVPPENWQVLYGQYKENLRLCFLPINEETNQGYWFGFESEIQKPEPVFKAMN
;
A
#
# COMPACT_ATOMS: atom_id res chain seq x y z
N MET A 1 -0.72 18.27 9.05
CA MET A 1 0.50 18.83 9.69
C MET A 1 1.52 17.70 9.87
N ARG A 2 2.81 17.94 9.56
CA ARG A 2 3.87 16.94 9.81
C ARG A 2 4.67 17.30 11.05
N VAL A 3 4.79 16.35 11.97
CA VAL A 3 5.66 16.47 13.14
C VAL A 3 7.06 16.03 12.72
N LEU A 4 8.08 16.82 13.06
CA LEU A 4 9.46 16.60 12.58
C LEU A 4 10.29 15.69 13.50
N ASP A 5 9.68 15.13 14.53
CA ASP A 5 10.32 14.16 15.40
C ASP A 5 10.61 12.89 14.60
N ARG A 6 11.90 12.58 14.41
CA ARG A 6 12.36 11.35 13.72
C ARG A 6 11.90 10.06 14.39
N THR A 7 11.55 10.13 15.67
CA THR A 7 10.99 8.99 16.41
C THR A 7 10.05 9.54 17.46
N PHE A 8 8.80 9.76 17.06
CA PHE A 8 7.75 10.35 17.88
C PHE A 8 7.60 9.63 19.23
N ASN A 9 7.64 8.30 19.22
CA ASN A 9 7.46 7.46 20.41
C ASN A 9 8.74 7.19 21.21
N TYR A 10 9.84 7.92 20.98
CA TYR A 10 11.06 7.74 21.76
C TYR A 10 10.83 8.05 23.26
N ASN A 11 10.04 9.08 23.56
CA ASN A 11 9.58 9.39 24.91
C ASN A 11 8.07 9.16 24.99
N THR A 12 7.67 8.03 25.58
CA THR A 12 6.28 7.60 25.68
C THR A 12 5.39 8.66 26.33
N ARG A 13 5.85 9.30 27.41
CA ARG A 13 5.06 10.31 28.13
C ARG A 13 4.77 11.53 27.24
N ARG A 14 5.80 12.07 26.59
CA ARG A 14 5.64 13.20 25.67
C ARG A 14 4.76 12.82 24.47
N ALA A 15 4.92 11.61 23.95
CA ALA A 15 4.09 11.12 22.85
C ALA A 15 2.61 11.13 23.25
N LYS A 16 2.27 10.64 24.45
CA LYS A 16 0.90 10.67 24.97
C LYS A 16 0.34 12.09 25.12
N GLU A 17 1.08 12.97 25.79
CA GLU A 17 0.68 14.38 25.99
C GLU A 17 0.41 15.07 24.63
N LEU A 18 1.17 14.74 23.58
CA LEU A 18 0.94 15.24 22.23
C LEU A 18 -0.27 14.61 21.55
N LEU A 19 -0.51 13.30 21.71
CA LEU A 19 -1.68 12.64 21.15
C LEU A 19 -2.98 13.19 21.74
N GLU A 20 -3.00 13.44 23.06
CA GLU A 20 -4.10 14.10 23.75
C GLU A 20 -4.36 15.49 23.17
N LEU A 21 -3.30 16.28 22.94
CA LEU A 21 -3.41 17.58 22.30
C LEU A 21 -3.95 17.50 20.86
N PHE A 22 -3.57 16.48 20.09
CA PHE A 22 -4.03 16.32 18.71
C PHE A 22 -5.54 16.10 18.61
N LEU A 23 -6.15 15.46 19.62
CA LEU A 23 -7.60 15.27 19.68
C LEU A 23 -8.38 16.58 19.67
N GLU A 24 -7.82 17.66 20.22
CA GLU A 24 -8.46 18.98 20.24
C GLU A 24 -8.65 19.58 18.84
N TYR A 25 -7.90 19.09 17.84
CA TYR A 25 -7.94 19.57 16.45
C TYR A 25 -8.68 18.63 15.50
N HIS A 26 -9.25 17.52 16.00
CA HIS A 26 -10.05 16.62 15.19
C HIS A 26 -11.45 17.22 14.90
N PRO A 27 -11.98 17.17 13.67
CA PRO A 27 -11.46 16.49 12.47
C PRO A 27 -10.65 17.38 11.51
N ASP A 28 -10.35 18.61 11.89
CA ASP A 28 -9.83 19.64 10.98
C ASP A 28 -8.36 19.43 10.58
N ILE A 29 -7.56 18.79 11.42
CA ILE A 29 -6.12 18.57 11.19
C ILE A 29 -5.78 17.09 11.25
N ARG A 30 -5.19 16.58 10.16
CA ARG A 30 -4.49 15.28 10.13
C ARG A 30 -3.01 15.45 10.48
N PHE A 31 -2.47 14.64 11.38
CA PHE A 31 -1.07 14.68 11.80
C PHE A 31 -0.26 13.52 11.21
N HIS A 32 0.90 13.82 10.62
CA HIS A 32 1.85 12.84 10.10
C HIS A 32 3.00 12.67 11.08
N LEU A 33 3.23 11.44 11.53
CA LEU A 33 4.20 11.08 12.56
C LEU A 33 5.14 9.98 12.08
N GLU A 34 6.43 10.10 12.37
CA GLU A 34 7.40 9.00 12.22
C GLU A 34 7.48 8.22 13.55
N ILE A 35 7.18 6.93 13.52
CA ILE A 35 7.14 6.05 14.69
C ILE A 35 8.12 4.89 14.52
N HIS A 36 8.82 4.52 15.60
CA HIS A 36 9.67 3.34 15.60
C HIS A 36 8.89 2.15 16.20
N PRO A 37 8.55 1.11 15.43
CA PRO A 37 7.66 0.04 15.89
C PRO A 37 8.17 -0.70 17.14
N ALA A 38 9.48 -0.89 17.27
CA ALA A 38 10.09 -1.55 18.43
C ALA A 38 9.95 -0.78 19.76
N LEU A 39 9.58 0.51 19.73
CA LEU A 39 9.48 1.35 20.93
C LEU A 39 8.01 1.54 21.37
N LEU A 40 7.09 0.72 20.87
CA LEU A 40 5.68 0.77 21.26
C LEU A 40 5.45 0.11 22.62
N SER A 41 5.23 0.93 23.65
CA SER A 41 4.76 0.46 24.96
C SER A 41 3.29 0.03 24.89
N GLU A 42 2.87 -0.87 25.78
CA GLU A 42 1.46 -1.28 25.89
C GLU A 42 0.53 -0.09 26.18
N GLU A 43 0.99 0.87 26.98
CA GLU A 43 0.25 2.10 27.26
C GLU A 43 -0.02 2.89 25.96
N LEU A 44 1.02 3.09 25.13
CA LEU A 44 0.88 3.82 23.87
C LEU A 44 0.03 3.05 22.86
N LYS A 45 0.13 1.72 22.82
CA LYS A 45 -0.74 0.87 22.00
C LYS A 45 -2.21 1.10 22.36
N GLU A 46 -2.52 1.21 23.65
CA GLU A 46 -3.90 1.44 24.09
C GLU A 46 -4.39 2.82 23.69
N GLU A 47 -3.57 3.87 23.81
CA GLU A 47 -3.94 5.21 23.33
C GLU A 47 -4.24 5.22 21.83
N LEU A 48 -3.38 4.60 21.01
CA LEU A 48 -3.54 4.57 19.55
C LEU A 48 -4.85 3.93 19.10
N LYS A 49 -5.38 2.93 19.83
CA LYS A 49 -6.68 2.30 19.52
C LYS A 49 -7.86 3.26 19.68
N HIS A 50 -7.76 4.22 20.61
CA HIS A 50 -8.87 5.11 20.95
C HIS A 50 -8.91 6.37 20.08
N LEU A 51 -7.88 6.63 19.27
CA LEU A 51 -7.84 7.81 18.42
C LEU A 51 -8.90 7.73 17.30
N PRO A 52 -9.53 8.85 16.95
CA PRO A 52 -10.51 8.87 15.86
C PRO A 52 -9.85 8.62 14.50
N GLU A 53 -10.64 8.06 13.59
CA GLU A 53 -10.19 7.78 12.22
C GLU A 53 -9.76 9.07 11.49
N GLY A 54 -8.65 8.99 10.76
CA GLY A 54 -8.17 10.09 9.93
C GLY A 54 -7.43 11.20 10.68
N LEU A 55 -7.33 11.12 12.01
CA LEU A 55 -6.50 12.02 12.83
C LEU A 55 -5.01 11.81 12.56
N LEU A 56 -4.58 10.55 12.46
CA LEU A 56 -3.18 10.19 12.31
C LEU A 56 -2.87 9.54 10.97
N HIS A 57 -1.64 9.80 10.54
CA HIS A 57 -0.96 9.17 9.43
C HIS A 57 0.41 8.72 9.94
N LEU A 58 0.65 7.41 10.04
CA LEU A 58 1.86 6.89 10.69
C LEU A 58 2.87 6.38 9.67
N GLU A 59 4.10 6.85 9.77
CA GLU A 59 5.27 6.34 9.05
C GLU A 59 6.07 5.45 10.00
N ALA A 60 6.02 4.13 9.78
CA ALA A 60 6.76 3.14 10.52
C ALA A 60 8.15 2.92 9.91
N GLY A 61 9.15 3.52 10.53
CA GLY A 61 10.55 3.43 10.07
C GLY A 61 11.18 2.07 10.38
N ILE A 62 10.84 1.02 9.62
CA ILE A 62 11.40 -0.34 9.76
C ILE A 62 12.65 -0.58 8.90
N GLN A 63 12.73 0.05 7.73
CA GLN A 63 13.80 0.02 6.70
C GLN A 63 14.17 -1.33 6.08
N SER A 64 14.15 -2.42 6.85
CA SER A 64 14.40 -3.79 6.41
C SER A 64 13.79 -4.74 7.43
N LEU A 65 13.32 -5.91 7.00
CA LEU A 65 12.83 -6.94 7.91
C LEU A 65 13.91 -8.00 8.23
N ARG A 66 15.18 -7.68 7.99
CA ARG A 66 16.32 -8.60 8.14
C ARG A 66 17.25 -8.14 9.25
N GLU A 67 17.38 -8.97 10.29
CA GLU A 67 18.20 -8.65 11.47
C GLU A 67 19.66 -8.32 11.12
N PRO A 68 20.37 -9.09 10.26
CA PRO A 68 21.73 -8.76 9.88
C PRO A 68 21.88 -7.39 9.20
N VAL A 69 20.88 -7.00 8.40
CA VAL A 69 20.85 -5.70 7.70
C VAL A 69 20.69 -4.55 8.70
N LEU A 70 19.77 -4.70 9.65
CA LEU A 70 19.50 -3.72 10.71
C LEU A 70 20.72 -3.55 11.63
N GLU A 71 21.31 -4.65 12.10
CA GLU A 71 22.51 -4.63 12.94
C GLU A 71 23.69 -3.97 12.24
N LYS A 72 23.94 -4.34 10.97
CA LYS A 72 25.04 -3.76 10.18
C LYS A 72 24.86 -2.25 9.97
N SER A 73 23.61 -1.82 9.86
CA SER A 73 23.18 -0.42 9.74
C SER A 73 23.11 0.31 11.09
N ARG A 74 23.48 -0.35 12.20
CA ARG A 74 23.42 0.18 13.58
C ARG A 74 22.03 0.68 13.98
N ARG A 75 20.99 0.00 13.53
CA ARG A 75 19.63 0.22 14.01
C ARG A 75 19.49 -0.39 15.40
N MET A 76 18.82 0.33 16.31
CA MET A 76 18.57 -0.13 17.68
C MET A 76 17.25 -0.88 17.77
N GLY A 77 17.16 -1.84 18.69
CA GLY A 77 15.95 -2.62 18.95
C GLY A 77 16.03 -4.04 18.38
N LYS A 78 15.23 -4.95 18.95
CA LYS A 78 15.11 -6.31 18.43
C LYS A 78 14.17 -6.33 17.24
N LEU A 79 14.53 -7.06 16.18
CA LEU A 79 13.67 -7.21 15.01
C LEU A 79 12.28 -7.78 15.40
N THR A 80 12.23 -8.71 16.35
CA THR A 80 10.97 -9.29 16.86
C THR A 80 10.01 -8.22 17.34
N ASP A 81 10.49 -7.31 18.19
CA ASP A 81 9.69 -6.25 18.78
C ASP A 81 9.22 -5.25 17.70
N ALA A 82 10.08 -5.00 16.70
CA ALA A 82 9.75 -4.15 15.57
C ALA A 82 8.65 -4.77 14.68
N LEU A 83 8.73 -6.07 14.39
CA LEU A 83 7.74 -6.78 13.59
C LEU A 83 6.40 -6.89 14.32
N GLU A 84 6.41 -7.18 15.62
CA GLU A 84 5.21 -7.22 16.45
C GLU A 84 4.55 -5.84 16.53
N GLY A 85 5.34 -4.79 16.76
CA GLY A 85 4.88 -3.40 16.75
C GLY A 85 4.28 -3.00 15.41
N LEU A 86 4.93 -3.37 14.30
CA LEU A 86 4.45 -3.04 12.96
C LEU A 86 3.15 -3.77 12.64
N LYS A 87 3.07 -5.06 12.97
CA LYS A 87 1.85 -5.86 12.82
C LYS A 87 0.70 -5.27 13.65
N PHE A 88 0.98 -4.78 14.86
CA PHE A 88 0.01 -4.08 15.68
C PHE A 88 -0.48 -2.79 14.99
N LEU A 89 0.42 -1.92 14.54
CA LEU A 89 0.05 -0.68 13.87
C LEU A 89 -0.81 -0.93 12.63
N CYS A 90 -0.42 -1.88 11.78
CA CYS A 90 -1.20 -2.23 10.58
C CYS A 90 -2.56 -2.88 10.89
N SER A 91 -2.78 -3.35 12.12
CA SER A 91 -4.07 -3.94 12.53
C SER A 91 -5.10 -2.90 12.98
N LEU A 92 -4.68 -1.65 13.19
CA LEU A 92 -5.53 -0.58 13.68
C LEU A 92 -6.44 -0.06 12.54
N PRO A 93 -7.77 -0.17 12.67
CA PRO A 93 -8.70 0.24 11.60
C PRO A 93 -8.85 1.76 11.49
N ASN A 94 -8.44 2.50 12.51
CA ASN A 94 -8.59 3.96 12.63
C ASN A 94 -7.41 4.74 12.03
N MET A 95 -6.37 4.07 11.51
CA MET A 95 -5.21 4.78 10.94
C MET A 95 -4.51 3.98 9.85
N GLU A 96 -3.93 4.70 8.91
CA GLU A 96 -3.10 4.12 7.86
C GLU A 96 -1.64 4.08 8.32
N THR A 97 -1.05 2.88 8.26
CA THR A 97 0.38 2.66 8.57
C THR A 97 1.18 2.53 7.29
N HIS A 98 2.16 3.41 7.12
CA HIS A 98 3.10 3.44 6.02
C HIS A 98 4.37 2.73 6.47
N ALA A 99 4.76 1.66 5.79
CA ALA A 99 5.96 0.91 6.11
C ALA A 99 7.10 1.30 5.17
N ASP A 100 8.21 1.79 5.74
CA ASP A 100 9.35 2.25 4.96
C ASP A 100 10.40 1.14 4.80
N LEU A 101 10.81 0.88 3.56
CA LEU A 101 11.93 0.01 3.19
C LEU A 101 13.02 0.84 2.49
N ILE A 102 14.28 0.48 2.71
CA ILE A 102 15.43 1.15 2.09
C ILE A 102 16.27 0.14 1.29
N ALA A 103 16.25 0.26 -0.03
CA ALA A 103 17.09 -0.50 -0.93
C ALA A 103 18.55 -0.03 -0.90
N GLY A 104 19.49 -0.97 -1.01
CA GLY A 104 20.93 -0.68 -0.99
C GLY A 104 21.51 -0.50 0.41
N LEU A 105 20.81 -0.95 1.46
CA LEU A 105 21.44 -1.19 2.76
C LEU A 105 22.47 -2.34 2.64
N PRO A 106 23.57 -2.31 3.42
CA PRO A 106 24.53 -3.42 3.46
C PRO A 106 23.84 -4.74 3.83
N LEU A 107 24.26 -5.83 3.19
CA LEU A 107 23.72 -7.19 3.39
C LEU A 107 22.27 -7.40 2.88
N TYR A 108 21.64 -6.39 2.29
CA TYR A 108 20.23 -6.48 1.88
C TYR A 108 20.11 -6.79 0.40
N HIS A 109 19.62 -7.96 0.05
CA HIS A 109 19.51 -8.40 -1.33
C HIS A 109 18.17 -8.00 -1.97
N LEU A 110 18.16 -7.83 -3.29
CA LEU A 110 16.93 -7.50 -4.03
C LEU A 110 15.83 -8.54 -3.80
N SER A 111 16.15 -9.83 -3.78
CA SER A 111 15.16 -10.90 -3.51
C SER A 111 14.49 -10.74 -2.14
N GLU A 112 15.23 -10.34 -1.12
CA GLU A 112 14.71 -10.11 0.23
C GLU A 112 13.77 -8.91 0.28
N ILE A 113 14.00 -7.87 -0.55
CA ILE A 113 13.08 -6.73 -0.67
C ILE A 113 11.71 -7.20 -1.19
N PHE A 114 11.67 -8.08 -2.20
CA PHE A 114 10.42 -8.65 -2.69
C PHE A 114 9.71 -9.48 -1.61
N GLU A 115 10.44 -10.27 -0.84
CA GLU A 115 9.90 -11.03 0.29
C GLU A 115 9.34 -10.10 1.38
N ASP A 116 10.08 -9.05 1.74
CA ASP A 116 9.69 -8.09 2.77
C ASP A 116 8.42 -7.34 2.36
N ILE A 117 8.27 -6.94 1.09
CA ILE A 117 7.02 -6.37 0.56
C ILE A 117 5.84 -7.34 0.73
N ARG A 118 6.04 -8.64 0.50
CA ARG A 118 4.98 -9.65 0.74
C ARG A 118 4.59 -9.74 2.21
N VAL A 119 5.56 -9.65 3.12
CA VAL A 119 5.31 -9.65 4.57
C VAL A 119 4.55 -8.39 4.99
N LEU A 120 4.95 -7.21 4.51
CA LEU A 120 4.26 -5.95 4.79
C LEU A 120 2.83 -5.96 4.24
N ALA A 121 2.65 -6.49 3.03
CA ALA A 121 1.33 -6.73 2.46
C ALA A 121 0.52 -7.68 3.36
N ALA A 122 1.12 -8.74 3.89
CA ALA A 122 0.42 -9.68 4.77
C ALA A 122 -0.03 -9.03 6.08
N TYR A 123 0.77 -8.12 6.64
CA TYR A 123 0.41 -7.33 7.82
C TYR A 123 -0.70 -6.32 7.53
N GLY A 124 -0.94 -5.99 6.27
CA GLY A 124 -1.96 -4.99 5.89
C GLY A 124 -1.44 -3.57 6.03
N ALA A 125 -0.14 -3.34 5.76
CA ALA A 125 0.39 -1.99 5.67
C ALA A 125 -0.43 -1.19 4.64
N GLY A 126 -0.93 -0.02 5.07
CA GLY A 126 -1.74 0.89 4.26
C GLY A 126 -0.93 1.44 3.08
N GLU A 127 0.36 1.69 3.28
CA GLU A 127 1.29 1.95 2.18
C GLU A 127 2.63 1.27 2.45
N ILE A 128 3.36 0.97 1.37
CA ILE A 128 4.74 0.49 1.42
C ILE A 128 5.59 1.46 0.62
N GLN A 129 6.49 2.15 1.30
CA GLN A 129 7.44 3.08 0.68
C GLN A 129 8.77 2.36 0.49
N LEU A 130 9.27 2.31 -0.75
CA LEU A 130 10.59 1.76 -1.05
C LEU A 130 11.49 2.86 -1.60
N GLU A 131 12.51 3.25 -0.84
CA GLU A 131 13.49 4.27 -1.25
C GLU A 131 14.89 3.70 -1.43
N SER A 132 15.69 4.34 -2.28
CA SER A 132 17.13 4.04 -2.35
C SER A 132 17.88 4.71 -1.20
N LEU A 133 18.87 4.01 -0.65
CA LEU A 133 19.76 4.55 0.37
C LEU A 133 20.47 5.81 -0.14
N LYS A 134 20.51 6.85 0.71
CA LYS A 134 21.23 8.11 0.46
C LYS A 134 22.34 8.29 1.48
N LEU A 135 23.57 8.49 1.02
CA LEU A 135 24.76 8.64 1.87
C LEU A 135 24.97 10.12 2.22
N LEU A 136 24.10 10.63 3.09
CA LEU A 136 24.10 12.03 3.48
C LEU A 136 25.41 12.43 4.19
N PRO A 137 25.93 13.65 3.94
CA PRO A 137 27.10 14.18 4.64
C PRO A 137 26.98 14.07 6.16
N GLY A 138 28.05 13.64 6.84
CA GLY A 138 28.11 13.54 8.30
C GLY A 138 27.56 12.24 8.91
N THR A 139 26.84 11.41 8.14
CA THR A 139 26.29 10.12 8.60
C THR A 139 27.38 9.06 8.78
N GLU A 140 27.14 8.13 9.71
CA GLU A 140 28.04 7.00 9.94
C GLU A 140 28.14 6.08 8.71
N MET A 141 27.02 5.87 8.01
CA MET A 141 26.97 5.10 6.78
C MET A 141 27.94 5.66 5.73
N ARG A 142 28.00 6.99 5.58
CA ARG A 142 28.93 7.63 4.65
C ARG A 142 30.39 7.49 5.08
N ARG A 143 30.69 7.62 6.37
CA ARG A 143 32.06 7.46 6.90
C ARG A 143 32.61 6.06 6.65
N ARG A 144 31.73 5.06 6.71
CA ARG A 144 32.07 3.64 6.54
C ARG A 144 31.78 3.12 5.12
N ALA A 145 31.47 3.99 4.16
CA ALA A 145 31.06 3.57 2.82
C ALA A 145 32.09 2.64 2.15
N GLU A 146 33.38 2.97 2.25
CA GLU A 146 34.47 2.14 1.71
C GLU A 146 34.55 0.77 2.41
N GLU A 147 34.52 0.75 3.75
CA GLU A 147 34.51 -0.48 4.57
C GLU A 147 33.33 -1.40 4.19
N LEU A 148 32.17 -0.80 3.93
CA LEU A 148 30.94 -1.50 3.59
C LEU A 148 30.84 -1.84 2.09
N GLY A 149 31.76 -1.32 1.27
CA GLY A 149 31.73 -1.51 -0.19
C GLY A 149 30.56 -0.79 -0.88
N ILE A 150 30.14 0.35 -0.36
CA ILE A 150 29.06 1.17 -0.92
C ILE A 150 29.65 2.21 -1.86
N GLN A 151 29.24 2.16 -3.13
CA GLN A 151 29.48 3.22 -4.10
C GLN A 151 28.25 4.13 -4.16
N TYR A 152 28.46 5.44 -4.14
CA TYR A 152 27.38 6.42 -4.07
C TYR A 152 27.73 7.68 -4.87
N SER A 153 26.70 8.44 -5.25
CA SER A 153 26.89 9.70 -5.95
C SER A 153 27.54 10.76 -5.03
N PRO A 154 28.61 11.44 -5.46
CA PRO A 154 29.19 12.53 -4.68
C PRO A 154 28.31 13.80 -4.70
N LEU A 155 27.32 13.86 -5.60
CA LEU A 155 26.39 14.97 -5.75
C LEU A 155 25.03 14.66 -5.10
N PRO A 156 24.31 15.66 -4.56
CA PRO A 156 22.93 15.49 -4.13
C PRO A 156 22.08 14.82 -5.23
N PRO A 157 21.16 13.89 -4.89
CA PRO A 157 20.73 13.51 -3.54
C PRO A 157 21.60 12.45 -2.82
N TYR A 158 22.84 12.20 -3.28
CA TYR A 158 23.80 11.24 -2.69
C TYR A 158 23.33 9.79 -2.70
N GLU A 159 22.59 9.39 -3.73
CA GLU A 159 22.06 8.04 -3.87
C GLU A 159 23.16 6.99 -3.99
N VAL A 160 22.90 5.82 -3.42
CA VAL A 160 23.69 4.61 -3.66
C VAL A 160 23.63 4.24 -5.13
N LEU A 161 24.78 3.94 -5.70
CA LEU A 161 24.94 3.48 -7.08
C LEU A 161 25.14 1.97 -7.15
N GLN A 162 25.77 1.40 -6.12
CA GLN A 162 26.02 -0.04 -5.99
C GLN A 162 26.45 -0.37 -4.54
N THR A 163 26.12 -1.56 -4.07
CA THR A 163 26.72 -2.18 -2.87
C THR A 163 27.40 -3.51 -3.23
N ARG A 164 27.92 -4.22 -2.23
CA ARG A 164 28.42 -5.59 -2.44
C ARG A 164 27.30 -6.57 -2.82
N GLU A 165 26.10 -6.32 -2.30
CA GLU A 165 24.95 -7.22 -2.46
C GLU A 165 24.02 -6.86 -3.61
N VAL A 166 24.01 -5.58 -4.02
CA VAL A 166 23.07 -5.07 -5.03
C VAL A 166 23.82 -4.25 -6.08
N ASN A 167 23.76 -4.69 -7.33
CA ASN A 167 24.36 -3.98 -8.46
C ASN A 167 23.45 -2.86 -9.00
N VAL A 168 23.97 -2.07 -9.95
CA VAL A 168 23.25 -0.93 -10.56
C VAL A 168 21.90 -1.35 -11.17
N SER A 169 21.85 -2.49 -11.85
CA SER A 169 20.62 -3.01 -12.50
C SER A 169 19.59 -3.44 -11.46
N GLU A 170 20.04 -4.03 -10.36
CA GLU A 170 19.16 -4.43 -9.26
C GLU A 170 18.64 -3.21 -8.48
N LEU A 171 19.45 -2.18 -8.25
CA LEU A 171 18.99 -0.90 -7.67
C LEU A 171 17.96 -0.22 -8.58
N GLN A 172 18.18 -0.25 -9.89
CA GLN A 172 17.21 0.21 -10.87
C GLN A 172 15.90 -0.59 -10.78
N THR A 173 15.99 -1.91 -10.56
CA THR A 173 14.82 -2.78 -10.38
C THR A 173 14.07 -2.45 -9.09
N ALA A 174 14.78 -2.19 -7.99
CA ALA A 174 14.16 -1.71 -6.74
C ALA A 174 13.44 -0.36 -6.91
N ARG A 175 14.04 0.57 -7.67
CA ARG A 175 13.41 1.86 -8.03
C ARG A 175 12.13 1.65 -8.84
N GLN A 176 12.15 0.73 -9.80
CA GLN A 176 10.98 0.41 -10.61
C GLN A 176 9.90 -0.30 -9.76
N LEU A 177 10.30 -1.18 -8.84
CA LEU A 177 9.39 -1.81 -7.89
C LEU A 177 8.70 -0.77 -6.99
N SER A 178 9.42 0.26 -6.55
CA SER A 178 8.85 1.41 -5.84
C SER A 178 7.72 2.08 -6.66
N ARG A 179 7.92 2.28 -7.97
CA ARG A 179 6.87 2.83 -8.87
C ARG A 179 5.68 1.91 -9.05
N LEU A 180 5.88 0.58 -9.05
CA LEU A 180 4.78 -0.37 -9.04
C LEU A 180 3.97 -0.26 -7.74
N LEU A 181 4.63 -0.15 -6.59
CA LEU A 181 3.96 0.04 -5.30
C LEU A 181 3.14 1.34 -5.30
N ASP A 182 3.74 2.47 -5.66
CA ASP A 182 3.04 3.77 -5.82
C ASP A 182 1.82 3.66 -6.76
N GLY A 183 2.02 2.93 -7.86
CA GLY A 183 1.05 2.78 -8.94
C GLY A 183 -0.19 1.99 -8.56
N PHE A 184 0.00 0.93 -7.77
CA PHE A 184 -0.98 -0.14 -7.62
C PHE A 184 -1.24 -0.52 -6.17
N TYR A 185 -0.19 -0.71 -5.35
CA TYR A 185 -0.38 -1.10 -3.95
C TYR A 185 -0.79 0.10 -3.07
N ASN A 186 -0.12 1.24 -3.21
CA ASN A 186 -0.40 2.47 -2.45
C ASN A 186 -1.57 3.28 -3.05
N THR A 187 -2.17 2.81 -4.15
CA THR A 187 -3.31 3.49 -4.80
C THR A 187 -4.62 2.84 -4.32
N PRO A 188 -5.49 3.54 -3.55
CA PRO A 188 -6.66 2.93 -2.91
C PRO A 188 -7.59 2.15 -3.86
N ALA A 189 -7.79 2.67 -5.08
CA ALA A 189 -8.62 2.02 -6.10
C ALA A 189 -8.15 0.60 -6.47
N TRP A 190 -6.84 0.35 -6.43
CA TRP A 190 -6.22 -0.90 -6.90
C TRP A 190 -5.63 -1.73 -5.75
N GLN A 191 -5.45 -1.12 -4.58
CA GLN A 191 -4.79 -1.72 -3.44
C GLN A 191 -5.34 -3.10 -3.06
N SER A 192 -6.66 -3.24 -2.94
CA SER A 192 -7.28 -4.49 -2.48
C SER A 192 -6.95 -5.68 -3.39
N ILE A 193 -7.10 -5.51 -4.71
CA ILE A 193 -6.76 -6.55 -5.68
C ILE A 193 -5.25 -6.77 -5.78
N THR A 194 -4.44 -5.70 -5.80
CA THR A 194 -2.99 -5.80 -5.84
C THR A 194 -2.44 -6.54 -4.61
N ARG A 195 -2.92 -6.20 -3.41
CA ARG A 195 -2.59 -6.91 -2.17
C ARG A 195 -3.00 -8.38 -2.24
N LYS A 196 -4.21 -8.69 -2.72
CA LYS A 196 -4.67 -10.08 -2.88
C LYS A 196 -3.74 -10.87 -3.81
N LEU A 197 -3.38 -10.31 -4.96
CA LEU A 197 -2.44 -10.91 -5.92
C LEU A 197 -1.04 -11.09 -5.32
N ILE A 198 -0.51 -10.10 -4.61
CA ILE A 198 0.76 -10.25 -3.88
C ILE A 198 0.69 -11.43 -2.91
N LEU A 199 -0.38 -11.56 -2.13
CA LEU A 199 -0.45 -12.61 -1.11
C LEU A 199 -0.67 -14.01 -1.68
N LYS A 200 -1.50 -14.13 -2.73
CA LYS A 200 -1.91 -15.42 -3.28
C LYS A 200 -0.98 -15.93 -4.38
N GLU A 201 -0.39 -15.03 -5.16
CA GLU A 201 0.42 -15.37 -6.31
C GLU A 201 1.89 -15.03 -6.05
N GLU A 202 2.71 -16.03 -5.73
CA GLU A 202 4.11 -15.84 -5.33
C GLU A 202 4.91 -14.99 -6.32
N LYS A 203 4.70 -15.23 -7.62
CA LYS A 203 5.43 -14.61 -8.73
C LYS A 203 4.79 -13.32 -9.25
N PHE A 204 3.68 -12.85 -8.66
CA PHE A 204 2.94 -11.70 -9.20
C PHE A 204 3.79 -10.44 -9.30
N LEU A 205 4.48 -10.04 -8.22
CA LEU A 205 5.31 -8.83 -8.22
C LEU A 205 6.38 -8.86 -9.33
N TYR A 206 7.07 -9.99 -9.47
CA TYR A 206 8.10 -10.17 -10.49
C TYR A 206 7.52 -10.06 -11.90
N ARG A 207 6.46 -10.83 -12.20
CA ARG A 207 5.85 -10.86 -13.53
C ARG A 207 5.20 -9.54 -13.91
N PHE A 208 4.54 -8.89 -12.95
CA PHE A 208 3.87 -7.63 -13.20
C PHE A 208 4.87 -6.49 -13.39
N LEU A 209 5.95 -6.45 -12.60
CA LEU A 209 7.05 -5.51 -12.80
C LEU A 209 7.69 -5.69 -14.18
N GLU A 210 8.03 -6.92 -14.55
CA GLU A 210 8.57 -7.24 -15.87
C GLU A 210 7.63 -6.79 -16.99
N HIS A 211 6.33 -7.07 -16.87
CA HIS A 211 5.33 -6.62 -17.85
C HIS A 211 5.33 -5.09 -18.00
N LEU A 212 5.31 -4.34 -16.89
CA LEU A 212 5.32 -2.87 -16.92
C LEU A 212 6.60 -2.29 -17.55
N ILE A 213 7.75 -2.96 -17.34
CA ILE A 213 9.02 -2.61 -17.98
C ILE A 213 8.94 -2.86 -19.49
N GLN A 214 8.46 -4.04 -19.91
CA GLN A 214 8.38 -4.43 -21.32
C GLN A 214 7.47 -3.52 -22.14
N ILE A 215 6.34 -3.09 -21.58
CA ILE A 215 5.43 -2.14 -22.24
C ILE A 215 5.89 -0.68 -22.12
N GLY A 216 7.00 -0.41 -21.43
CA GLY A 216 7.62 0.91 -21.32
C GLY A 216 6.87 1.90 -20.43
N LEU A 217 6.03 1.42 -19.51
CA LEU A 217 5.16 2.29 -18.70
C LEU A 217 5.61 2.47 -17.25
N ILE A 218 6.56 1.68 -16.75
CA ILE A 218 6.96 1.71 -15.33
C ILE A 218 7.49 3.07 -14.84
N ASP A 219 8.21 3.80 -15.69
CA ASP A 219 8.76 5.13 -15.37
C ASP A 219 7.88 6.28 -15.90
N GLN A 220 6.71 6.00 -16.47
CA GLN A 220 5.81 7.01 -17.05
C GLN A 220 4.69 7.42 -16.07
N PRO A 221 4.21 8.67 -16.13
CA PRO A 221 2.99 9.05 -15.43
C PRO A 221 1.77 8.37 -16.09
N ILE A 222 1.16 7.42 -15.38
CA ILE A 222 -0.04 6.70 -15.85
C ILE A 222 -1.27 7.21 -15.08
N SER A 223 -2.36 7.52 -15.79
CA SER A 223 -3.64 7.90 -15.18
C SER A 223 -4.26 6.75 -14.39
N LEU A 224 -5.12 7.07 -13.42
CA LEU A 224 -5.80 6.07 -12.59
C LEU A 224 -6.57 5.05 -13.44
N GLU A 225 -7.36 5.53 -14.42
CA GLU A 225 -8.10 4.69 -15.39
C GLU A 225 -7.13 3.77 -16.16
N LYS A 226 -6.01 4.29 -16.67
CA LYS A 226 -5.07 3.48 -17.45
C LYS A 226 -4.38 2.40 -16.60
N ARG A 227 -4.08 2.68 -15.33
CA ARG A 227 -3.56 1.67 -14.38
C ARG A 227 -4.56 0.52 -14.20
N GLY A 228 -5.84 0.82 -13.99
CA GLY A 228 -6.90 -0.18 -13.88
C GLY A 228 -7.01 -1.07 -15.12
N LEU A 229 -6.92 -0.49 -16.32
CA LEU A 229 -6.92 -1.25 -17.58
C LEU A 229 -5.72 -2.19 -17.70
N ILE A 230 -4.52 -1.72 -17.34
CA ILE A 230 -3.30 -2.54 -17.37
C ILE A 230 -3.42 -3.71 -16.40
N LEU A 231 -3.87 -3.45 -15.17
CA LEU A 231 -4.05 -4.50 -14.18
C LEU A 231 -5.09 -5.54 -14.64
N TYR A 232 -6.23 -5.09 -15.17
CA TYR A 232 -7.26 -5.97 -15.71
C TYR A 232 -6.75 -6.84 -16.86
N GLU A 233 -6.12 -6.24 -17.87
CA GLU A 233 -5.61 -7.02 -19.01
C GLU A 233 -4.50 -7.97 -18.56
N PHE A 234 -3.64 -7.56 -17.64
CA PHE A 234 -2.62 -8.44 -17.07
C PHE A 234 -3.24 -9.64 -16.34
N CYS A 235 -4.26 -9.42 -15.51
CA CYS A 235 -5.02 -10.50 -14.85
C CYS A 235 -5.70 -11.41 -15.87
N LYS A 236 -6.41 -10.86 -16.87
CA LYS A 236 -7.08 -11.64 -17.90
C LYS A 236 -6.17 -12.63 -18.62
N HIS A 237 -4.90 -12.29 -18.83
CA HIS A 237 -3.94 -13.17 -19.52
C HIS A 237 -3.16 -14.11 -18.58
N ASN A 238 -2.83 -13.66 -17.36
CA ASN A 238 -1.90 -14.38 -16.47
C ASN A 238 -2.57 -15.00 -15.23
N TYR A 239 -3.70 -14.42 -14.81
CA TYR A 239 -4.45 -14.75 -13.59
C TYR A 239 -5.98 -14.59 -13.83
N PRO A 240 -6.59 -15.34 -14.77
CA PRO A 240 -7.97 -15.12 -15.21
C PRO A 240 -9.00 -15.18 -14.08
N GLU A 241 -8.70 -15.93 -13.01
CA GLU A 241 -9.52 -16.04 -11.81
C GLU A 241 -9.65 -14.74 -11.01
N TYR A 242 -8.80 -13.74 -11.25
CA TYR A 242 -8.86 -12.40 -10.65
C TYR A 242 -9.43 -11.32 -11.60
N GLN A 243 -9.81 -11.71 -12.83
CA GLN A 243 -10.35 -10.78 -13.81
C GLN A 243 -11.64 -10.11 -13.32
N LEU A 244 -12.49 -10.87 -12.63
CA LEU A 244 -13.74 -10.36 -12.06
C LEU A 244 -13.45 -9.35 -10.96
N GLU A 245 -12.52 -9.63 -10.04
CA GLU A 245 -12.09 -8.71 -9.00
C GLU A 245 -11.51 -7.41 -9.55
N ALA A 246 -10.77 -7.47 -10.67
CA ALA A 246 -10.27 -6.26 -11.32
C ALA A 246 -11.43 -5.40 -11.87
N SER A 247 -12.47 -6.05 -12.39
CA SER A 247 -13.70 -5.39 -12.87
C SER A 247 -14.49 -4.79 -11.71
N ILE A 248 -14.57 -5.49 -10.58
CA ILE A 248 -15.20 -5.00 -9.35
C ILE A 248 -14.46 -3.77 -8.81
N ALA A 249 -13.13 -3.84 -8.70
CA ALA A 249 -12.30 -2.72 -8.24
C ALA A 249 -12.47 -1.48 -9.14
N TRP A 250 -12.58 -1.69 -10.46
CA TRP A 250 -12.87 -0.62 -11.41
C TRP A 250 -14.20 0.08 -11.15
N ILE A 251 -15.26 -0.70 -10.90
CA ILE A 251 -16.59 -0.17 -10.59
C ILE A 251 -16.57 0.59 -9.26
N GLU A 252 -15.92 0.03 -8.25
CA GLU A 252 -15.77 0.65 -6.91
C GLU A 252 -14.96 1.94 -6.95
N ALA A 253 -13.99 2.04 -7.87
CA ALA A 253 -13.24 3.26 -8.14
C ALA A 253 -14.02 4.32 -8.94
N GLY A 254 -15.31 4.10 -9.21
CA GLY A 254 -16.18 5.05 -9.91
C GLY A 254 -15.87 5.20 -11.40
N MET A 255 -15.18 4.23 -12.00
CA MET A 255 -14.77 4.32 -13.40
C MET A 255 -15.95 3.99 -14.36
N SER A 256 -15.73 4.26 -15.65
CA SER A 256 -16.76 4.08 -16.68
C SER A 256 -17.31 2.64 -16.74
N LEU A 257 -18.64 2.50 -16.62
CA LEU A 257 -19.35 1.22 -16.77
C LEU A 257 -19.63 0.82 -18.23
N LYS A 258 -19.14 1.60 -19.21
CA LYS A 258 -19.43 1.40 -20.65
C LYS A 258 -18.26 0.81 -21.43
N LYS A 259 -17.11 0.64 -20.79
CA LYS A 259 -15.85 0.21 -21.40
C LYS A 259 -15.27 -0.94 -20.61
N LEU A 260 -14.28 -1.61 -21.19
CA LEU A 260 -13.37 -2.49 -20.44
C LEU A 260 -12.89 -1.79 -19.17
N PRO A 261 -12.83 -2.48 -18.01
CA PRO A 261 -13.19 -3.87 -17.72
C PRO A 261 -14.66 -4.10 -17.29
N ALA A 262 -15.52 -3.10 -17.46
CA ALA A 262 -16.92 -3.13 -17.02
C ALA A 262 -17.92 -3.33 -18.18
N GLU A 263 -17.48 -3.80 -19.34
CA GLU A 263 -18.31 -3.97 -20.55
C GLU A 263 -19.48 -4.93 -20.37
N LYS A 264 -19.36 -5.87 -19.43
CA LYS A 264 -20.41 -6.84 -19.09
C LYS A 264 -21.45 -6.31 -18.09
N VAL A 265 -21.25 -5.12 -17.54
CA VAL A 265 -22.16 -4.54 -16.54
C VAL A 265 -23.48 -4.15 -17.20
N LYS A 266 -24.57 -4.73 -16.70
CA LYS A 266 -25.94 -4.38 -17.09
C LYS A 266 -26.38 -3.17 -16.26
N THR A 267 -26.60 -2.04 -16.93
CA THR A 267 -26.86 -0.73 -16.28
C THR A 267 -28.31 -0.23 -16.41
N LYS A 268 -29.14 -0.90 -17.20
CA LYS A 268 -30.51 -0.45 -17.52
C LYS A 268 -31.55 -1.45 -17.02
N ARG A 269 -32.66 -0.93 -16.47
CA ARG A 269 -33.85 -1.71 -16.06
C ARG A 269 -33.51 -2.88 -15.13
N GLN A 270 -32.55 -2.68 -14.23
CA GLN A 270 -32.18 -3.67 -13.23
C GLN A 270 -33.18 -3.61 -12.09
N VAL A 271 -33.74 -4.76 -11.73
CA VAL A 271 -34.69 -4.94 -10.63
C VAL A 271 -33.97 -5.76 -9.57
N PRO A 272 -34.03 -5.39 -8.29
CA PRO A 272 -33.39 -6.16 -7.22
C PRO A 272 -33.91 -7.62 -7.21
N PRO A 273 -33.03 -8.62 -7.02
CA PRO A 273 -33.41 -10.01 -6.84
C PRO A 273 -34.17 -10.20 -5.52
N GLU A 274 -34.91 -11.31 -5.42
CA GLU A 274 -35.62 -11.68 -4.18
C GLU A 274 -34.66 -11.88 -2.99
N ASN A 275 -33.47 -12.42 -3.25
CA ASN A 275 -32.46 -12.69 -2.25
C ASN A 275 -31.09 -12.22 -2.75
N TRP A 276 -30.36 -11.54 -1.87
CA TRP A 276 -28.94 -11.22 -2.02
C TRP A 276 -28.26 -11.17 -0.65
N GLN A 277 -26.95 -11.26 -0.62
CA GLN A 277 -26.11 -10.98 0.53
C GLN A 277 -25.50 -9.59 0.36
N VAL A 278 -25.80 -8.68 1.29
CA VAL A 278 -25.19 -7.34 1.31
C VAL A 278 -23.73 -7.47 1.73
N LEU A 279 -22.83 -6.90 0.93
CA LEU A 279 -21.39 -6.85 1.21
C LEU A 279 -21.02 -5.53 1.91
N TYR A 280 -21.61 -4.41 1.48
CA TYR A 280 -21.57 -3.14 2.20
C TYR A 280 -22.70 -2.20 1.79
N GLY A 281 -22.90 -1.16 2.60
CA GLY A 281 -23.90 -0.13 2.39
C GLY A 281 -25.30 -0.59 2.76
N GLN A 282 -26.28 0.30 2.54
CA GLN A 282 -27.69 0.01 2.77
C GLN A 282 -28.47 0.22 1.46
N TYR A 283 -29.28 -0.77 1.09
CA TYR A 283 -30.14 -0.64 -0.08
C TYR A 283 -31.23 0.41 0.19
N LYS A 284 -31.44 1.29 -0.79
CA LYS A 284 -32.56 2.23 -0.85
C LYS A 284 -33.21 2.10 -2.23
N GLU A 285 -34.54 2.23 -2.29
CA GLU A 285 -35.29 2.04 -3.55
C GLU A 285 -34.91 3.05 -4.64
N ASN A 286 -34.41 4.22 -4.26
CA ASN A 286 -33.97 5.27 -5.20
C ASN A 286 -32.55 5.06 -5.77
N LEU A 287 -31.83 4.01 -5.34
CA LEU A 287 -30.52 3.68 -5.90
C LEU A 287 -30.65 3.20 -7.34
N ARG A 288 -29.82 3.76 -8.22
CA ARG A 288 -29.64 3.21 -9.56
C ARG A 288 -28.81 1.93 -9.46
N LEU A 289 -29.44 0.78 -9.68
CA LEU A 289 -28.79 -0.52 -9.66
C LEU A 289 -28.08 -0.84 -10.97
N CYS A 290 -26.88 -1.41 -10.85
CA CYS A 290 -26.12 -2.03 -11.93
C CYS A 290 -25.77 -3.47 -11.53
N PHE A 291 -25.75 -4.39 -12.50
CA PHE A 291 -25.46 -5.80 -12.27
C PHE A 291 -24.25 -6.26 -13.09
N LEU A 292 -23.26 -6.84 -12.43
CA LEU A 292 -22.09 -7.47 -13.03
C LEU A 292 -22.23 -9.00 -12.91
N PRO A 293 -22.51 -9.74 -14.00
CA PRO A 293 -22.62 -11.19 -13.95
C PRO A 293 -21.27 -11.87 -13.69
N ILE A 294 -21.25 -12.90 -12.84
CA ILE A 294 -20.10 -13.82 -12.69
C ILE A 294 -20.04 -14.77 -13.89
N ASN A 295 -21.19 -15.37 -14.21
CA ASN A 295 -21.42 -16.22 -15.37
C ASN A 295 -22.72 -15.77 -16.05
N GLU A 296 -22.72 -15.72 -17.38
CA GLU A 296 -23.90 -15.33 -18.17
C GLU A 296 -25.05 -16.34 -18.05
N GLU A 297 -24.75 -17.58 -17.67
CA GLU A 297 -25.73 -18.68 -17.60
C GLU A 297 -26.49 -18.77 -16.26
N THR A 298 -25.87 -18.38 -15.14
CA THR A 298 -26.42 -18.66 -13.80
C THR A 298 -27.19 -17.50 -13.17
N ASN A 299 -27.28 -16.34 -13.85
CA ASN A 299 -27.85 -15.09 -13.32
C ASN A 299 -27.33 -14.70 -11.91
N GLN A 300 -26.17 -15.22 -11.52
CA GLN A 300 -25.46 -14.89 -10.29
C GLN A 300 -24.42 -13.81 -10.58
N GLY A 301 -24.29 -12.87 -9.66
CA GLY A 301 -23.36 -11.78 -9.86
C GLY A 301 -23.36 -10.75 -8.74
N TYR A 302 -22.70 -9.64 -9.03
CA TYR A 302 -22.56 -8.52 -8.12
C TYR A 302 -23.52 -7.40 -8.51
N TRP A 303 -24.19 -6.86 -7.51
CA TRP A 303 -25.09 -5.73 -7.61
C TRP A 303 -24.40 -4.51 -7.01
N PHE A 304 -24.48 -3.38 -7.72
CA PHE A 304 -23.93 -2.10 -7.28
C PHE A 304 -25.02 -1.04 -7.31
N GLY A 305 -25.16 -0.28 -6.22
CA GLY A 305 -26.12 0.81 -6.12
C GLY A 305 -25.43 2.17 -6.13
N PHE A 306 -25.89 3.07 -6.99
CA PHE A 306 -25.39 4.44 -7.11
C PHE A 306 -26.46 5.43 -6.70
N GLU A 307 -26.10 6.47 -5.94
CA GLU A 307 -27.03 7.56 -5.64
C GLU A 307 -27.22 8.42 -6.88
N SER A 308 -28.46 8.54 -7.35
CA SER A 308 -28.78 9.29 -8.58
C SER A 308 -28.74 10.81 -8.36
N GLU A 309 -28.94 11.24 -7.11
CA GLU A 309 -29.07 12.65 -6.71
C GLU A 309 -27.72 13.30 -6.40
N ILE A 310 -26.75 12.50 -5.99
CA ILE A 310 -25.39 12.93 -5.72
C ILE A 310 -24.53 12.53 -6.92
N GLN A 311 -23.82 13.48 -7.54
CA GLN A 311 -22.89 13.20 -8.65
C GLN A 311 -21.62 12.45 -8.17
N LYS A 312 -21.75 11.50 -7.24
CA LYS A 312 -20.66 10.63 -6.82
C LYS A 312 -20.54 9.47 -7.82
N PRO A 313 -19.36 9.27 -8.44
CA PRO A 313 -19.17 8.21 -9.40
C PRO A 313 -19.07 6.83 -8.74
N GLU A 314 -18.72 6.74 -7.46
CA GLU A 314 -18.56 5.48 -6.73
C GLU A 314 -19.92 4.88 -6.27
N PRO A 315 -20.02 3.54 -6.19
CA PRO A 315 -21.19 2.88 -5.61
C PRO A 315 -21.25 3.09 -4.10
N VAL A 316 -22.46 3.26 -3.57
CA VAL A 316 -22.73 3.35 -2.11
C VAL A 316 -23.26 2.04 -1.52
N PHE A 317 -23.51 1.05 -2.38
CA PHE A 317 -24.09 -0.24 -2.03
C PHE A 317 -23.50 -1.33 -2.91
N LYS A 318 -23.21 -2.49 -2.31
CA LYS A 318 -22.82 -3.70 -3.03
C LYS A 318 -23.43 -4.94 -2.40
N ALA A 319 -23.95 -5.83 -3.25
CA ALA A 319 -24.48 -7.12 -2.84
C ALA A 319 -24.14 -8.23 -3.84
N MET A 320 -24.30 -9.49 -3.45
CA MET A 320 -24.12 -10.66 -4.30
C MET A 320 -25.35 -11.56 -4.21
N ASN A 321 -25.82 -12.11 -5.32
CA ASN A 321 -26.99 -12.99 -5.36
C ASN A 321 -26.66 -14.42 -5.79
#